data_AF-A0A2N8PUK5-F1
#
_entry.id   AF-A0A2N8PUK5-F1
#
_cell.length_a   1.000
_cell.length_b   1.000
_cell.length_c   1.000
_cell.angle_alpha   90.00
_cell.angle_beta   90.00
_cell.angle_gamma   90.00
#
_symmetry.space_group_name_H-M   'P 1'
#
loop_
_entity.id
_entity.type
_entity.pdbx_description
1 polymer ?
#
loop_
_entity_poly.entity_id
_entity_poly.type
_entity_poly.pdbx_seq_one_letter_code
_entity_poly.pdbx_strand_id
1 'polypeptide(L)'
;MQRKRRGWAENNELFPYKEKQLAELIELLSSKEAHERTISAKLLPINCDTVNILLHSLMKEPALYTRLAITEKLESGDSMTAQQMIPFLAEIGTNQHRFPVAPSKKKSFPLPRDLIARSLGRMKPEIFPVLLKAATQLPNSKLRELIDAIGYMAFYNPSLATVQNYQSLLEIRNSYKSDLLIQWKFLICFSAFPQSKALLVEEEQFIPEAQRSLIILNTKRVE
;
A
#
# COMPACT_ATOMS: atom_id res chain seq x y z
N MET A 1 -22.25 -14.84 14.95
CA MET A 1 -21.26 -15.92 14.68
C MET A 1 -20.38 -15.69 13.44
N GLN A 2 -20.92 -15.32 12.26
CA GLN A 2 -20.11 -15.20 11.03
C GLN A 2 -19.03 -14.10 11.07
N ARG A 3 -19.29 -12.95 11.72
CA ARG A 3 -18.34 -11.84 11.80
C ARG A 3 -17.13 -12.13 12.70
N LYS A 4 -17.34 -12.77 13.86
CA LYS A 4 -16.24 -13.18 14.77
C LYS A 4 -15.28 -14.17 14.10
N ARG A 5 -15.79 -15.13 13.31
CA ARG A 5 -14.95 -16.03 12.49
C ARG A 5 -14.10 -15.30 11.45
N ARG A 6 -14.54 -14.13 10.99
CA ARG A 6 -13.77 -13.25 10.09
C ARG A 6 -12.82 -12.31 10.83
N GLY A 7 -12.72 -12.43 12.16
CA GLY A 7 -11.85 -11.64 13.02
C GLY A 7 -12.47 -10.34 13.55
N TRP A 8 -13.80 -10.17 13.50
CA TRP A 8 -14.43 -8.96 14.03
C TRP A 8 -14.22 -8.86 15.55
N ALA A 9 -13.74 -7.71 16.02
CA ALA A 9 -13.57 -7.40 17.44
C ALA A 9 -13.99 -5.94 17.70
N GLU A 10 -14.87 -5.77 18.67
CA GLU A 10 -15.36 -4.46 19.15
C GLU A 10 -14.39 -3.83 20.15
N ASN A 11 -14.46 -2.51 20.32
CA ASN A 11 -13.53 -1.79 21.19
C ASN A 11 -13.65 -2.19 22.67
N ASN A 12 -14.83 -2.61 23.12
CA ASN A 12 -15.03 -3.13 24.47
C ASN A 12 -14.34 -4.50 24.68
N GLU A 13 -14.25 -5.32 23.64
CA GLU A 13 -13.58 -6.62 23.70
C GLU A 13 -12.05 -6.49 23.85
N LEU A 14 -11.47 -5.30 23.66
CA LEU A 14 -10.06 -5.03 23.90
C LEU A 14 -9.73 -4.87 25.39
N PHE A 15 -10.68 -4.41 26.22
CA PHE A 15 -10.40 -4.07 27.63
C PHE A 15 -9.75 -5.21 28.44
N PRO A 16 -10.20 -6.48 28.34
CA PRO A 16 -9.59 -7.58 29.08
C PRO A 16 -8.12 -7.87 28.69
N TYR A 17 -7.66 -7.34 27.57
CA TYR A 17 -6.34 -7.62 27.00
C TYR A 17 -5.37 -6.44 27.16
N LYS A 18 -5.82 -5.28 27.66
CA LYS A 18 -4.99 -4.07 27.74
C LYS A 18 -3.80 -4.21 28.71
N GLU A 19 -3.98 -4.97 29.77
CA GLU A 19 -2.95 -5.21 30.79
C GLU A 19 -2.04 -6.41 30.47
N LYS A 20 -2.22 -7.05 29.31
CA LYS A 20 -1.36 -8.16 28.90
C LYS A 20 0.04 -7.68 28.58
N GLN A 21 1.02 -8.51 28.93
CA GLN A 21 2.40 -8.26 28.57
C GLN A 21 2.60 -8.40 27.05
N LEU A 22 3.63 -7.74 26.53
CA LEU A 22 3.96 -7.77 25.11
C LEU A 22 4.09 -9.21 24.57
N ALA A 23 4.73 -10.11 25.32
CA ALA A 23 4.88 -11.51 24.93
C ALA A 23 3.53 -12.23 24.77
N GLU A 24 2.59 -12.00 25.70
CA GLU A 24 1.25 -12.57 25.61
C GLU A 24 0.47 -12.01 24.41
N LEU A 25 0.60 -10.71 24.13
CA LEU A 25 0.00 -10.10 22.94
C LEU A 25 0.58 -10.71 21.66
N ILE A 26 1.89 -10.93 21.60
CA ILE A 26 2.55 -11.59 20.45
C ILE A 26 2.02 -13.02 20.28
N GLU A 27 1.87 -13.78 21.37
CA GLU A 27 1.32 -15.13 21.31
C GLU A 27 -0.10 -15.16 20.74
N LEU A 28 -0.94 -14.19 21.11
CA LEU A 28 -2.32 -14.07 20.61
C LEU A 28 -2.41 -13.88 19.09
N LEU A 29 -1.36 -13.40 18.40
CA LEU A 29 -1.35 -13.37 16.92
C LEU A 29 -1.39 -14.77 16.29
N SER A 30 -1.12 -15.83 17.06
CA SER A 30 -1.18 -17.22 16.61
C SER A 30 -2.41 -17.96 17.16
N SER A 31 -3.34 -17.25 17.82
CA SER A 31 -4.56 -17.87 18.35
C SER A 31 -5.37 -18.57 17.25
N LYS A 32 -6.02 -19.68 17.61
CA LYS A 32 -7.01 -20.35 16.76
C LYS A 32 -8.20 -19.43 16.45
N GLU A 33 -8.50 -18.51 17.36
CA GLU A 33 -9.61 -17.59 17.28
C GLU A 33 -9.22 -16.29 16.56
N ALA A 34 -9.85 -16.02 15.40
CA ALA A 34 -9.54 -14.83 14.60
C ALA A 34 -9.79 -13.51 15.34
N HIS A 35 -10.75 -13.48 16.26
CA HIS A 35 -11.06 -12.28 17.03
C HIS A 35 -9.92 -11.92 18.01
N GLU A 36 -9.26 -12.91 18.61
CA GLU A 36 -8.10 -12.70 19.50
C GLU A 36 -6.89 -12.17 18.72
N ARG A 37 -6.64 -12.71 17.52
CA ARG A 37 -5.59 -12.19 16.63
C ARG A 37 -5.83 -10.73 16.26
N THR A 38 -7.09 -10.35 16.00
CA THR A 38 -7.46 -8.94 15.74
C THR A 38 -7.23 -8.06 16.97
N ILE A 39 -7.61 -8.51 18.17
CA ILE A 39 -7.38 -7.78 19.41
C ILE A 39 -5.88 -7.54 19.62
N SER A 40 -5.07 -8.60 19.45
CA SER A 40 -3.61 -8.51 19.50
C SER A 40 -3.07 -7.48 18.51
N ALA A 41 -3.44 -7.56 17.24
CA ALA A 41 -2.99 -6.62 16.21
C ALA A 41 -3.33 -5.16 16.57
N LYS A 42 -4.49 -4.90 17.17
CA LYS A 42 -4.90 -3.56 17.63
C LYS A 42 -4.10 -3.08 18.85
N LEU A 43 -3.76 -3.96 19.78
CA LEU A 43 -3.12 -3.61 21.05
C LEU A 43 -1.58 -3.61 21.00
N LEU A 44 -0.97 -4.35 20.08
CA LEU A 44 0.48 -4.38 19.94
C LEU A 44 1.03 -2.94 19.73
N PRO A 45 2.11 -2.56 20.44
CA PRO A 45 2.81 -1.32 20.17
C PRO A 45 3.48 -1.40 18.80
N ILE A 46 3.76 -0.25 18.18
CA ILE A 46 4.52 -0.19 16.93
C ILE A 46 5.97 0.17 17.21
N ASN A 47 6.87 -0.76 16.94
CA ASN A 47 8.32 -0.61 17.03
C ASN A 47 8.99 -1.62 16.06
N CYS A 48 10.32 -1.57 15.92
CA CYS A 48 11.03 -2.41 14.95
C CYS A 48 10.72 -3.92 15.07
N ASP A 49 10.61 -4.44 16.30
CA ASP A 49 10.38 -5.87 16.54
C ASP A 49 8.94 -6.26 16.20
N THR A 50 7.98 -5.46 16.68
CA THR A 50 6.55 -5.75 16.49
C THR A 50 6.12 -5.56 15.04
N VAL A 51 6.72 -4.61 14.30
CA VAL A 51 6.49 -4.44 12.86
C VAL A 51 6.86 -5.70 12.10
N ASN A 52 8.02 -6.28 12.38
CA ASN A 52 8.45 -7.51 11.72
C ASN A 52 7.51 -8.68 12.03
N ILE A 53 7.07 -8.82 13.28
CA ILE A 53 6.12 -9.86 13.69
C ILE A 53 4.76 -9.67 12.99
N LEU A 54 4.25 -8.44 12.93
CA LEU A 54 2.99 -8.09 12.27
C LEU A 54 3.05 -8.41 10.76
N LEU A 55 4.15 -8.08 10.09
CA LEU A 55 4.34 -8.37 8.67
C LEU A 55 4.31 -9.88 8.37
N HIS A 56 5.01 -10.68 9.16
CA HIS A 56 5.00 -12.14 9.02
C HIS A 56 3.64 -12.76 9.36
N SER A 57 2.91 -12.19 10.33
CA SER A 57 1.54 -12.57 10.63
C SER A 57 0.60 -12.26 9.46
N LEU A 58 0.71 -11.06 8.88
CA LEU A 58 -0.11 -10.60 7.75
C LEU A 58 0.01 -11.52 6.53
N MET A 59 1.21 -12.02 6.23
CA MET A 59 1.44 -12.94 5.10
C MET A 59 0.61 -14.23 5.19
N LYS A 60 0.33 -14.71 6.41
CA LYS A 60 -0.33 -16.00 6.66
C LYS A 60 -1.79 -15.85 7.10
N GLU A 61 -2.19 -14.65 7.52
CA GLU A 61 -3.49 -14.41 8.12
C GLU A 61 -4.64 -14.69 7.14
N PRO A 62 -5.59 -15.60 7.43
CA PRO A 62 -6.73 -15.86 6.54
C PRO A 62 -7.93 -14.92 6.76
N ALA A 63 -8.08 -14.31 7.93
CA ALA A 63 -9.28 -13.58 8.31
C ALA A 63 -9.22 -12.10 7.91
N LEU A 64 -10.29 -11.62 7.25
CA LEU A 64 -10.35 -10.27 6.69
C LEU A 64 -10.13 -9.16 7.74
N TYR A 65 -10.85 -9.20 8.86
CA TYR A 65 -10.77 -8.14 9.86
C TYR A 65 -9.45 -8.16 10.61
N THR A 66 -8.82 -9.33 10.73
CA THR A 66 -7.47 -9.44 11.30
C THR A 66 -6.43 -8.84 10.36
N ARG A 67 -6.50 -9.13 9.04
CA ARG A 67 -5.65 -8.45 8.04
C ARG A 67 -5.79 -6.93 8.12
N LEU A 68 -7.04 -6.44 8.20
CA LEU A 68 -7.34 -5.02 8.34
C LEU A 68 -6.70 -4.40 9.58
N ALA A 69 -6.86 -5.02 10.74
CA ALA A 69 -6.27 -4.52 11.98
C ALA A 69 -4.73 -4.52 11.93
N ILE A 70 -4.11 -5.55 11.34
CA ILE A 70 -2.66 -5.58 11.15
C ILE A 70 -2.22 -4.44 10.20
N THR A 71 -2.91 -4.25 9.08
CA THR A 71 -2.59 -3.17 8.14
C THR A 71 -2.78 -1.79 8.76
N GLU A 72 -3.86 -1.56 9.50
CA GLU A 72 -4.11 -0.29 10.21
C GLU A 72 -3.03 -0.02 11.27
N LYS A 73 -2.56 -1.06 11.97
CA LYS A 73 -1.45 -0.93 12.90
C LYS A 73 -0.17 -0.51 12.17
N LEU A 74 0.20 -1.21 11.10
CA LEU A 74 1.38 -0.86 10.27
C LEU A 74 1.29 0.55 9.68
N GLU A 75 0.09 0.96 9.25
CA GLU A 75 -0.20 2.30 8.72
C GLU A 75 0.06 3.44 9.73
N SER A 76 -0.02 3.15 11.04
CA SER A 76 0.25 4.12 12.11
C SER A 76 1.75 4.39 12.37
N GLY A 77 2.63 3.62 11.73
CA GLY A 77 4.08 3.71 11.88
C GLY A 77 4.70 4.91 11.17
N ASP A 78 6.03 4.95 11.20
CA ASP A 78 6.87 6.02 10.66
C ASP A 78 7.73 5.54 9.48
N SER A 79 8.74 6.33 9.13
CA SER A 79 9.72 6.00 8.08
C SER A 79 10.47 4.69 8.33
N MET A 80 10.74 4.31 9.58
CA MET A 80 11.37 3.03 9.90
C MET A 80 10.42 1.87 9.64
N THR A 81 9.16 2.04 10.02
CA THR A 81 8.10 1.06 9.70
C THR A 81 7.98 0.87 8.19
N ALA A 82 7.94 1.97 7.42
CA ALA A 82 7.85 1.91 5.96
C ALA A 82 9.03 1.14 5.33
N GLN A 83 10.25 1.33 5.85
CA GLN A 83 11.43 0.60 5.40
C GLN A 83 11.31 -0.91 5.62
N GLN A 84 10.73 -1.34 6.75
CA GLN A 84 10.48 -2.76 7.02
C GLN A 84 9.34 -3.33 6.17
N MET A 85 8.34 -2.52 5.80
CA MET A 85 7.21 -2.94 4.96
C MET A 85 7.61 -3.12 3.49
N ILE A 86 8.50 -2.29 2.95
CA ILE A 86 8.91 -2.31 1.53
C ILE A 86 9.36 -3.71 1.05
N PRO A 87 10.18 -4.47 1.79
CA PRO A 87 10.52 -5.84 1.43
C PRO A 87 9.33 -6.80 1.30
N PHE A 88 8.14 -6.48 1.80
CA PHE A 88 6.95 -7.35 1.69
C PHE A 88 6.07 -6.99 0.49
N LEU A 89 6.43 -5.96 -0.29
CA LEU A 89 5.77 -5.67 -1.56
C LEU A 89 5.83 -6.89 -2.49
N ALA A 90 4.71 -7.18 -3.14
CA ALA A 90 4.52 -8.34 -4.02
C ALA A 90 4.67 -9.74 -3.35
N GLU A 91 4.85 -9.82 -2.02
CA GLU A 91 5.01 -11.10 -1.30
C GLU A 91 3.68 -11.69 -0.78
N ILE A 92 2.58 -10.91 -0.79
CA ILE A 92 1.28 -11.34 -0.28
C ILE A 92 0.32 -11.69 -1.41
N GLY A 93 -0.12 -12.94 -1.44
CA GLY A 93 -0.98 -13.50 -2.50
C GLY A 93 -0.24 -13.74 -3.82
N THR A 94 -0.92 -14.38 -4.77
CA THR A 94 -0.34 -14.84 -6.05
C THR A 94 -0.94 -14.15 -7.27
N ASN A 95 -1.73 -13.09 -7.05
CA ASN A 95 -2.59 -12.46 -8.04
C ASN A 95 -2.01 -11.14 -8.62
N GLN A 96 -0.69 -10.94 -8.54
CA GLN A 96 0.01 -9.77 -9.09
C GLN A 96 -0.26 -9.62 -10.59
N HIS A 97 -0.27 -8.37 -11.07
CA HIS A 97 -0.39 -8.13 -12.51
C HIS A 97 0.81 -8.74 -13.23
N ARG A 98 0.56 -9.54 -14.27
CA ARG A 98 1.60 -10.09 -15.15
C ARG A 98 1.75 -9.29 -16.45
N PHE A 99 0.69 -8.58 -16.83
CA PHE A 99 0.60 -7.74 -18.01
C PHE A 99 -0.30 -6.53 -17.73
N PRO A 100 -0.13 -5.41 -18.46
CA PRO A 100 -1.03 -4.25 -18.39
C PRO A 100 -2.50 -4.63 -18.63
N VAL A 101 -3.42 -4.07 -17.85
CA VAL A 101 -4.86 -4.33 -18.00
C VAL A 101 -5.63 -3.02 -18.23
N ALA A 102 -6.44 -2.97 -19.28
CA ALA A 102 -7.14 -1.74 -19.67
C ALA A 102 -8.66 -1.77 -19.32
N PRO A 103 -9.22 -0.67 -18.79
CA PRO A 103 -8.62 0.29 -17.87
C PRO A 103 -8.58 -0.26 -16.43
N SER A 104 -7.71 0.28 -15.57
CA SER A 104 -7.64 -0.13 -14.16
C SER A 104 -8.98 0.08 -13.42
N LYS A 105 -9.56 -1.01 -12.90
CA LYS A 105 -10.84 -1.01 -12.15
C LYS A 105 -10.59 -1.05 -10.63
N LYS A 106 -10.18 0.07 -10.02
CA LYS A 106 -9.98 0.16 -8.56
C LYS A 106 -11.28 0.54 -7.83
N LYS A 107 -12.27 -0.36 -7.75
CA LYS A 107 -13.51 -0.14 -6.97
C LYS A 107 -13.68 -1.06 -5.75
N SER A 108 -12.94 -2.17 -5.66
CA SER A 108 -13.07 -3.15 -4.57
C SER A 108 -11.99 -3.00 -3.48
N PHE A 109 -12.18 -3.70 -2.36
CA PHE A 109 -11.16 -3.90 -1.32
C PHE A 109 -9.82 -4.29 -1.94
N PRO A 110 -8.67 -3.79 -1.43
CA PRO A 110 -7.36 -4.18 -1.93
C PRO A 110 -7.24 -5.70 -1.98
N LEU A 111 -6.86 -6.21 -3.13
CA LEU A 111 -6.58 -7.64 -3.24
C LEU A 111 -5.31 -7.95 -2.44
N PRO A 112 -5.01 -9.22 -2.11
CA PRO A 112 -3.82 -9.58 -1.34
C PRO A 112 -2.53 -8.91 -1.84
N ARG A 113 -2.32 -8.89 -3.16
CA ARG A 113 -1.18 -8.22 -3.81
C ARG A 113 -1.05 -6.72 -3.46
N ASP A 114 -2.17 -6.05 -3.21
CA ASP A 114 -2.26 -4.61 -3.02
C ASP A 114 -2.13 -4.25 -1.53
N LEU A 115 -2.10 -5.21 -0.59
CA LEU A 115 -2.18 -4.93 0.85
C LEU A 115 -1.02 -4.03 1.32
N ILE A 116 0.22 -4.44 1.09
CA ILE A 116 1.39 -3.65 1.50
C ILE A 116 1.44 -2.31 0.76
N ALA A 117 1.21 -2.31 -0.55
CA ALA A 117 1.21 -1.07 -1.35
C ALA A 117 0.13 -0.09 -0.88
N ARG A 118 -1.08 -0.58 -0.57
CA ARG A 118 -2.18 0.23 -0.07
C ARG A 118 -1.88 0.77 1.32
N SER A 119 -1.29 -0.03 2.19
CA SER A 119 -0.92 0.40 3.54
C SER A 119 0.19 1.44 3.51
N LEU A 120 1.26 1.22 2.74
CA LEU A 120 2.28 2.24 2.50
C LEU A 120 1.65 3.54 1.95
N GLY A 121 0.72 3.45 1.00
CA GLY A 121 0.03 4.61 0.45
C GLY A 121 -0.87 5.38 1.44
N ARG A 122 -1.27 4.75 2.55
CA ARG A 122 -2.12 5.34 3.61
C ARG A 122 -1.34 5.86 4.82
N MET A 123 -0.07 5.52 4.93
CA MET A 123 0.81 6.09 5.95
C MET A 123 0.93 7.61 5.81
N LYS A 124 1.48 8.26 6.84
CA LYS A 124 1.63 9.71 6.83
C LYS A 124 2.58 10.19 5.70
N PRO A 125 2.32 11.34 5.06
CA PRO A 125 3.09 11.85 3.92
C PRO A 125 4.61 11.96 4.12
N GLU A 126 5.07 12.06 5.36
CA GLU A 126 6.49 12.20 5.71
C GLU A 126 7.33 10.99 5.28
N ILE A 127 6.71 9.83 5.00
CA ILE A 127 7.43 8.67 4.48
C ILE A 127 7.69 8.75 2.97
N PHE A 128 7.12 9.71 2.24
CA PHE A 128 7.23 9.79 0.78
C PHE A 128 8.68 9.77 0.26
N PRO A 129 9.66 10.48 0.89
CA PRO A 129 11.07 10.39 0.50
C PRO A 129 11.65 8.98 0.63
N VAL A 130 11.20 8.18 1.61
CA VAL A 130 11.61 6.77 1.77
C VAL A 130 11.11 5.95 0.57
N LEU A 131 9.87 6.18 0.14
CA LEU A 131 9.30 5.48 -1.01
C LEU A 131 10.02 5.83 -2.31
N LEU A 132 10.31 7.12 -2.55
CA LEU A 132 11.07 7.55 -3.73
C LEU A 132 12.47 6.93 -3.75
N LYS A 133 13.18 6.95 -2.62
CA LYS A 133 14.51 6.34 -2.51
C LYS A 133 14.46 4.83 -2.80
N ALA A 134 13.46 4.13 -2.29
CA ALA A 134 13.31 2.70 -2.54
C ALA A 134 13.01 2.37 -4.01
N ALA A 135 12.28 3.23 -4.71
CA ALA A 135 11.92 3.02 -6.11
C ALA A 135 13.12 2.93 -7.08
N THR A 136 14.30 3.43 -6.69
CA THR A 136 15.52 3.33 -7.50
C THR A 136 16.33 2.06 -7.24
N GLN A 137 15.99 1.27 -6.20
CA GLN A 137 16.81 0.16 -5.72
C GLN A 137 16.09 -1.20 -5.75
N LEU A 138 14.76 -1.20 -5.87
CA LEU A 138 13.97 -2.41 -5.79
C LEU A 138 13.99 -3.23 -7.09
N PRO A 139 13.87 -4.57 -6.98
CA PRO A 139 13.61 -5.41 -8.15
C PRO A 139 12.24 -5.05 -8.77
N ASN A 140 12.11 -5.28 -10.08
CA ASN A 140 10.92 -4.88 -10.85
C ASN A 140 9.59 -5.36 -10.24
N SER A 141 9.55 -6.57 -9.68
CA SER A 141 8.35 -7.11 -9.03
C SER A 141 7.84 -6.23 -7.89
N LYS A 142 8.74 -5.72 -7.04
CA LYS A 142 8.41 -4.85 -5.91
C LYS A 142 8.21 -3.41 -6.34
N LEU A 143 9.02 -2.92 -7.27
CA LEU A 143 8.86 -1.59 -7.85
C LEU A 143 7.46 -1.39 -8.43
N ARG A 144 6.93 -2.38 -9.17
CA ARG A 144 5.56 -2.36 -9.70
C ARG A 144 4.54 -2.08 -8.60
N GLU A 145 4.62 -2.74 -7.44
CA GLU A 145 3.67 -2.51 -6.35
C GLU A 145 3.96 -1.20 -5.59
N LEU A 146 5.22 -0.79 -5.49
CA LEU A 146 5.61 0.49 -4.88
C LEU A 146 5.06 1.70 -5.67
N ILE A 147 5.04 1.64 -7.00
CA ILE A 147 4.48 2.72 -7.85
C ILE A 147 3.00 2.95 -7.51
N ASP A 148 2.24 1.88 -7.23
CA ASP A 148 0.84 2.00 -6.80
C ASP A 148 0.72 2.68 -5.43
N ALA A 149 1.65 2.42 -4.50
CA ALA A 149 1.70 3.07 -3.19
C ALA A 149 1.99 4.58 -3.32
N ILE A 150 3.00 4.93 -4.10
CA ILE A 150 3.42 6.32 -4.37
C ILE A 150 2.27 7.09 -5.03
N GLY A 151 1.69 6.54 -6.09
CA GLY A 151 0.57 7.15 -6.79
C GLY A 151 -0.65 7.34 -5.89
N TYR A 152 -0.98 6.35 -5.05
CA TYR A 152 -2.06 6.47 -4.08
C TYR A 152 -1.78 7.56 -3.05
N MET A 153 -0.58 7.61 -2.47
CA MET A 153 -0.21 8.60 -1.46
C MET A 153 -0.28 10.02 -2.04
N ALA A 154 0.33 10.26 -3.19
CA ALA A 154 0.26 11.56 -3.87
C ALA A 154 -1.16 11.92 -4.29
N PHE A 155 -1.99 10.92 -4.62
CA PHE A 155 -3.39 11.17 -4.94
C PHE A 155 -4.17 11.70 -3.74
N TYR A 156 -3.97 11.17 -2.54
CA TYR A 156 -4.68 11.67 -1.35
C TYR A 156 -3.96 12.82 -0.62
N ASN A 157 -2.72 13.14 -1.01
CA ASN A 157 -1.93 14.22 -0.42
C ASN A 157 -1.36 15.11 -1.55
N PRO A 158 -2.14 16.07 -2.08
CA PRO A 158 -1.72 16.89 -3.22
C PRO A 158 -0.43 17.69 -3.02
N SER A 159 -0.05 17.98 -1.77
CA SER A 159 1.23 18.61 -1.43
C SER A 159 2.45 17.79 -1.87
N LEU A 160 2.30 16.48 -2.10
CA LEU A 160 3.34 15.59 -2.60
C LEU A 160 3.46 15.60 -4.13
N ALA A 161 2.46 16.15 -4.85
CA ALA A 161 2.46 16.26 -6.31
C ALA A 161 3.32 17.44 -6.81
N THR A 162 4.53 17.57 -6.27
CA THR A 162 5.48 18.63 -6.61
C THR A 162 6.16 18.34 -7.95
N VAL A 163 6.72 19.39 -8.56
CA VAL A 163 7.52 19.25 -9.79
C VAL A 163 8.71 18.32 -9.55
N GLN A 164 9.38 18.46 -8.40
CA GLN A 164 10.55 17.67 -8.04
C GLN A 164 10.21 16.18 -7.94
N ASN A 165 9.14 15.83 -7.21
CA ASN A 165 8.71 14.44 -7.08
C ASN A 165 8.26 13.85 -8.42
N TYR A 166 7.56 14.63 -9.24
CA TYR A 166 7.19 14.21 -10.59
C TYR A 166 8.42 13.93 -11.46
N GLN A 167 9.43 14.81 -11.45
CA GLN A 167 10.65 14.61 -12.23
C GLN A 167 11.42 13.36 -11.79
N SER A 168 11.58 13.13 -10.48
CA SER A 168 12.21 11.90 -9.98
C SER A 168 11.46 10.64 -10.43
N LEU A 169 10.12 10.66 -10.42
CA LEU A 169 9.32 9.54 -10.91
C LEU A 169 9.42 9.37 -12.43
N LEU A 170 9.53 10.46 -13.18
CA LEU A 170 9.73 10.42 -14.62
C LEU A 170 11.09 9.84 -14.99
N GLU A 171 12.15 10.20 -14.28
CA GLU A 171 13.48 9.61 -14.42
C GLU A 171 13.46 8.11 -14.16
N ILE A 172 12.77 7.66 -13.11
CA ILE A 172 12.57 6.23 -12.83
C ILE A 172 11.80 5.58 -13.98
N ARG A 173 10.67 6.13 -14.43
CA ARG A 173 9.93 5.56 -15.58
C ARG A 173 10.84 5.41 -16.80
N ASN A 174 11.68 6.40 -17.08
CA ASN A 174 12.56 6.43 -18.23
C ASN A 174 13.71 5.41 -18.17
N SER A 175 14.09 4.90 -16.99
CA SER A 175 15.06 3.80 -16.88
C SER A 175 14.46 2.41 -17.14
N TYR A 176 13.11 2.29 -17.17
CA TYR A 176 12.38 1.03 -17.37
C TYR A 176 11.56 1.00 -18.67
N LYS A 177 12.02 1.64 -19.75
CA LYS A 177 11.25 1.76 -21.02
C LYS A 177 10.77 0.43 -21.60
N SER A 178 11.54 -0.65 -21.42
CA SER A 178 11.19 -1.98 -21.94
C SER A 178 10.20 -2.75 -21.05
N ASP A 179 9.99 -2.34 -19.79
CA ASP A 179 9.07 -3.01 -18.88
C ASP A 179 7.66 -2.38 -19.01
N LEU A 180 6.87 -2.97 -19.89
CA LEU A 180 5.51 -2.50 -20.21
C LEU A 180 4.60 -2.38 -18.98
N LEU A 181 4.78 -3.25 -17.99
CA LEU A 181 3.96 -3.21 -16.80
C LEU A 181 4.35 -2.05 -15.88
N ILE A 182 5.65 -1.75 -15.76
CA ILE A 182 6.13 -0.54 -15.07
C ILE A 182 5.64 0.71 -15.80
N GLN A 183 5.76 0.77 -17.12
CA GLN A 183 5.28 1.91 -17.92
C GLN A 183 3.79 2.18 -17.66
N TRP A 184 2.97 1.13 -17.75
CA TRP A 184 1.53 1.22 -17.49
C TRP A 184 1.21 1.65 -16.05
N LYS A 185 1.94 1.14 -15.04
CA LYS A 185 1.74 1.56 -13.64
C LYS A 185 2.13 3.01 -13.40
N PHE A 186 3.13 3.53 -14.10
CA PHE A 186 3.44 4.96 -14.04
C PHE A 186 2.32 5.83 -14.59
N LEU A 187 1.60 5.39 -15.65
CA LEU A 187 0.43 6.13 -16.13
C LEU A 187 -0.66 6.23 -15.07
N ILE A 188 -0.87 5.16 -14.29
CA ILE A 188 -1.77 5.18 -13.12
C ILE A 188 -1.24 6.17 -12.07
N CYS A 189 0.04 6.08 -11.71
CA CYS A 189 0.66 6.96 -10.72
C CYS A 189 0.56 8.44 -11.10
N PHE A 190 0.78 8.76 -12.37
CA PHE A 190 0.72 10.10 -12.92
C PHE A 190 -0.67 10.72 -12.92
N SER A 191 -1.75 9.95 -12.71
CA SER A 191 -3.06 10.52 -12.40
C SER A 191 -3.10 11.36 -11.11
N ALA A 192 -2.06 11.31 -10.28
CA ALA A 192 -1.91 12.14 -9.09
C ALA A 192 -1.09 13.43 -9.33
N PHE A 193 -0.42 13.58 -10.48
CA PHE A 193 0.55 14.64 -10.76
C PHE A 193 0.11 15.52 -11.92
N PRO A 194 -0.34 16.77 -11.70
CA PRO A 194 -0.78 17.67 -12.76
C PRO A 194 0.26 17.92 -13.86
N GLN A 195 1.54 17.87 -13.52
CA GLN A 195 2.67 18.06 -14.43
C GLN A 195 2.76 16.97 -15.52
N SER A 196 2.12 15.82 -15.29
CA SER A 196 2.12 14.70 -16.23
C SER A 196 1.19 14.87 -17.43
N LYS A 197 0.38 15.94 -17.47
CA LYS A 197 -0.66 16.12 -18.49
C LYS A 197 -0.14 15.98 -19.92
N ALA A 198 0.98 16.61 -20.26
CA ALA A 198 1.56 16.52 -21.59
C ALA A 198 1.96 15.08 -21.95
N LEU A 199 2.67 14.40 -21.03
CA LEU A 199 3.08 13.00 -21.20
C LEU A 199 1.87 12.07 -21.39
N LEU A 200 0.77 12.29 -20.66
CA LEU A 200 -0.43 11.47 -20.79
C LEU A 200 -1.18 11.72 -22.11
N VAL A 201 -1.11 12.94 -22.67
CA VAL A 201 -1.71 13.26 -23.99
C VAL A 201 -0.91 12.62 -25.12
N GLU A 202 0.41 12.54 -24.99
CA GLU A 202 1.34 11.96 -25.96
C GLU A 202 1.47 10.43 -25.85
N GLU A 203 0.74 9.78 -24.94
CA GLU A 203 0.85 8.33 -24.73
C GLU A 203 0.13 7.54 -25.84
N GLU A 204 0.92 6.79 -26.64
CA GLU A 204 0.43 6.05 -27.80
C GLU A 204 0.22 4.55 -27.53
N GLN A 205 0.87 3.98 -26.51
CA GLN A 205 0.85 2.54 -26.26
C GLN A 205 -0.32 2.12 -25.37
N PHE A 206 -0.57 2.88 -24.30
CA PHE A 206 -1.60 2.57 -23.30
C PHE A 206 -2.71 3.62 -23.27
N ILE A 207 -3.20 4.01 -24.45
CA ILE A 207 -4.21 5.07 -24.65
C ILE A 207 -5.39 4.98 -23.66
N PRO A 208 -6.05 3.82 -23.43
CA PRO A 208 -7.19 3.76 -22.52
C PRO A 208 -6.83 4.10 -21.06
N GLU A 209 -5.62 3.74 -20.62
CA GLU A 209 -5.16 4.04 -19.27
C GLU A 209 -4.75 5.51 -19.16
N ALA A 210 -4.07 6.07 -20.16
CA ALA A 210 -3.72 7.48 -20.20
C ALA A 210 -4.97 8.38 -20.17
N GLN A 211 -5.99 8.02 -20.95
CA GLN A 211 -7.29 8.70 -20.93
C GLN A 211 -7.97 8.64 -19.55
N ARG A 212 -7.95 7.47 -18.89
CA ARG A 212 -8.45 7.33 -17.51
C ARG A 212 -7.70 8.28 -16.56
N SER A 213 -6.39 8.32 -16.65
CA SER A 213 -5.55 9.20 -15.81
C SER A 213 -5.81 10.68 -16.07
N LEU A 214 -5.99 11.09 -17.32
CA LEU A 214 -6.37 12.47 -17.69
C LEU A 214 -7.75 12.86 -17.12
N ILE A 215 -8.75 11.97 -17.20
CA ILE A 215 -10.07 12.22 -16.62
C ILE A 215 -9.96 12.45 -15.11
N ILE A 216 -9.16 11.62 -14.42
CA ILE A 216 -8.94 11.74 -12.98
C ILE A 216 -8.27 13.06 -12.61
N LEU A 217 -7.22 13.45 -13.36
CA LEU A 217 -6.54 14.74 -13.16
C LEU A 217 -7.51 15.92 -13.30
N ASN A 218 -8.39 15.89 -14.31
CA ASN A 218 -9.34 16.97 -14.57
C ASN A 218 -10.51 17.00 -13.56
N THR A 219 -10.82 15.88 -12.91
CA THR A 219 -11.93 15.78 -11.94
C THR A 219 -11.52 16.19 -10.53
N LYS A 220 -10.22 16.16 -10.22
CA LYS A 220 -9.69 16.67 -8.95
C LYS A 220 -9.85 18.20 -8.90
N ARG A 221 -10.90 18.66 -8.21
CA ARG A 221 -10.99 20.05 -7.77
C ARG A 221 -9.85 20.31 -6.79
N VAL A 222 -9.10 21.37 -7.07
CA VAL A 222 -8.23 22.03 -6.10
C VAL A 222 -9.17 22.55 -5.00
N GLU A 223 -9.25 21.86 -3.88
CA GLU A 223 -9.77 22.43 -2.62
C GLU A 223 -8.63 23.17 -1.92
#